data_AF-A0AAD5S3U8-F1
#
_entry.id   AF-A0AAD5S3U8-F1
#
_cell.length_a   1.000
_cell.length_b   1.000
_cell.length_c   1.000
_cell.angle_alpha   90.00
_cell.angle_beta   90.00
_cell.angle_gamma   90.00
#
_symmetry.space_group_name_H-M   'P 1'
#
loop_
_entity.id
_entity.type
_entity.pdbx_description
1 polymer ?
#
loop_
_entity_poly.entity_id
_entity_poly.type
_entity_poly.pdbx_seq_one_letter_code
_entity_poly.pdbx_strand_id
1 'polypeptide(L)'
;MRFLSSRKDRVDIEKPEKPKDPPLRKIYIATPPPTTEIHDSQGRLTQHFPPNWIRTSKYNFFTFLPKNLWEQFRRAANLFFLLLVILQSIPDYQSIDPVVAALPLIIIVSLTAIKDGFEDWKRHKSDQEVNNLRVKRLH
;
A
#
# COMPACT_ATOMS: atom_id res chain seq x y z
N MET A 1 52.39 35.95 -31.52
CA MET A 1 51.93 35.26 -30.31
C MET A 1 50.49 35.65 -30.03
N ARG A 2 49.51 34.77 -30.29
CA ARG A 2 48.15 34.87 -29.75
C ARG A 2 47.74 33.46 -29.31
N PHE A 3 47.62 33.31 -27.99
CA PHE A 3 47.23 32.08 -27.32
C PHE A 3 45.78 31.73 -27.69
N LEU A 4 45.55 30.56 -28.28
CA LEU A 4 44.21 29.98 -28.40
C LEU A 4 43.85 29.33 -27.07
N SER A 5 43.00 30.03 -26.31
CA SER A 5 42.37 29.52 -25.09
C SER A 5 41.44 28.37 -25.42
N SER A 6 41.83 27.18 -24.95
CA SER A 6 41.02 25.96 -24.86
C SER A 6 39.68 26.23 -24.18
N ARG A 7 38.61 26.41 -24.97
CA ARG A 7 37.23 26.36 -24.45
C ARG A 7 36.73 24.94 -24.62
N LYS A 8 36.81 24.20 -23.52
CA LYS A 8 36.17 22.91 -23.32
C LYS A 8 34.67 23.18 -23.31
N ASP A 9 34.03 23.01 -24.46
CA ASP A 9 32.57 23.06 -24.59
C ASP A 9 31.99 21.83 -23.88
N ARG A 10 31.84 21.97 -22.58
CA ARG A 10 31.05 21.09 -21.74
C ARG A 10 29.62 21.24 -22.24
N VAL A 11 29.20 20.31 -23.09
CA VAL A 11 27.78 20.07 -23.35
C VAL A 11 27.19 19.70 -22.00
N ASP A 12 26.58 20.68 -21.36
CA ASP A 12 25.81 20.47 -20.14
C ASP A 12 24.68 19.52 -20.53
N ILE A 13 24.83 18.25 -20.12
CA ILE A 13 23.80 17.23 -20.30
C ILE A 13 22.65 17.68 -19.40
N GLU A 14 21.75 18.46 -19.98
CA GLU A 14 20.51 18.88 -19.37
C GLU A 14 19.73 17.61 -19.03
N LYS A 15 19.73 17.27 -17.74
CA LYS A 15 19.01 16.11 -17.22
C LYS A 15 17.52 16.38 -17.46
N PRO A 16 16.80 15.55 -18.24
CA PRO A 16 15.45 15.88 -18.67
C PRO A 16 14.58 16.18 -17.45
N GLU A 17 14.06 17.40 -17.39
CA GLU A 17 13.12 17.82 -16.37
C GLU A 17 11.91 16.89 -16.45
N LYS A 18 11.59 16.22 -15.34
CA LYS A 18 10.45 15.30 -15.31
C LYS A 18 9.19 16.10 -15.62
N PRO A 19 8.40 15.72 -16.63
CA PRO A 19 7.18 16.46 -16.98
C PRO A 19 6.28 16.57 -15.73
N LYS A 20 5.77 17.79 -15.49
CA LYS A 20 4.90 18.15 -14.36
C LYS A 20 3.58 17.38 -14.37
N ASP A 21 3.15 16.97 -15.55
CA ASP A 21 1.95 16.17 -15.74
C ASP A 21 2.30 14.67 -15.83
N PRO A 22 1.51 13.78 -15.20
CA PRO A 22 1.73 12.36 -15.31
C PRO A 22 1.73 11.95 -16.79
N PRO A 23 2.67 11.08 -17.22
CA PRO A 23 2.76 10.68 -18.62
C PRO A 23 1.43 10.06 -19.06
N LEU A 24 0.84 10.63 -20.12
CA LEU A 24 -0.37 10.10 -20.73
C LEU A 24 -0.16 8.63 -21.09
N ARG A 25 -1.11 7.77 -20.69
CA ARG A 25 -1.10 6.36 -21.09
C ARG A 25 -1.34 6.28 -22.60
N LYS A 26 -0.39 5.73 -23.33
CA LYS A 26 -0.52 5.44 -24.76
C LYS A 26 -0.56 3.93 -24.96
N ILE A 27 -1.50 3.47 -25.78
CA ILE A 27 -1.68 2.06 -26.11
C ILE A 27 -1.66 1.96 -27.63
N TYR A 28 -0.72 1.17 -28.15
CA TYR A 28 -0.59 0.91 -29.58
C TYR A 28 -1.31 -0.41 -29.91
N ILE A 29 -2.27 -0.36 -30.84
CA ILE A 29 -2.99 -1.53 -31.35
C ILE A 29 -2.61 -1.68 -32.83
N ALA A 30 -2.19 -2.89 -33.22
CA ALA A 30 -1.78 -3.24 -34.58
C ALA A 30 -0.65 -2.36 -35.19
N THR A 31 0.05 -1.56 -34.37
CA THR A 31 1.14 -0.67 -34.79
C THR A 31 2.32 -0.80 -33.82
N PRO A 32 3.58 -0.79 -34.31
CA PRO A 32 4.73 -0.79 -33.42
C PRO A 32 4.84 0.57 -32.72
N PRO A 33 5.24 0.61 -31.44
CA PRO A 33 5.51 1.85 -30.73
C PRO A 33 6.63 2.64 -31.44
N PRO A 34 6.56 3.97 -31.50
CA PRO A 34 7.57 4.79 -32.13
C PRO A 34 8.89 4.70 -31.36
N THR A 35 10.02 4.70 -32.07
CA THR A 35 11.38 4.55 -31.51
C THR A 35 11.74 5.64 -30.49
N THR A 36 10.98 6.74 -30.45
CA THR A 36 11.11 7.83 -29.47
C THR A 36 10.61 7.45 -28.07
N GLU A 37 9.80 6.41 -27.93
CA GLU A 37 9.38 5.86 -26.64
C GLU A 37 10.42 4.86 -26.17
N ILE A 38 11.39 5.41 -25.43
CA ILE A 38 12.67 4.81 -25.07
C ILE A 38 12.49 3.38 -24.58
N HIS A 39 13.15 2.49 -25.31
CA HIS A 39 13.49 1.16 -24.89
C HIS A 39 14.54 1.26 -23.77
N ASP A 40 14.37 0.52 -22.67
CA ASP A 40 15.52 0.23 -21.80
C ASP A 40 16.66 -0.35 -22.67
N SER A 41 17.90 -0.35 -22.18
CA SER A 41 19.08 -0.94 -22.85
C SER A 41 18.86 -2.35 -23.45
N GLN A 42 17.79 -3.03 -23.03
CA GLN A 42 17.33 -4.34 -23.51
C GLN A 42 16.17 -4.33 -24.51
N GLY A 43 15.79 -3.18 -25.08
CA GLY A 43 14.74 -3.14 -26.10
C GLY A 43 13.31 -3.22 -25.55
N ARG A 44 13.07 -2.90 -24.27
CA ARG A 44 11.75 -3.02 -23.61
C ARG A 44 11.11 -1.66 -23.39
N LEU A 45 9.80 -1.55 -23.63
CA LEU A 45 9.04 -0.35 -23.29
C LEU A 45 9.25 0.01 -21.82
N THR A 46 9.65 1.25 -21.55
CA THR A 46 9.82 1.80 -20.18
C THR A 46 8.50 1.95 -19.43
N GLN A 47 7.36 1.86 -20.13
CA GLN A 47 6.04 1.97 -19.54
C GLN A 47 5.58 0.65 -18.91
N HIS A 48 5.57 0.61 -17.58
CA HIS A 48 4.99 -0.50 -16.81
C HIS A 48 3.51 -0.23 -16.49
N PHE A 49 2.64 -1.16 -16.87
CA PHE A 49 1.23 -1.14 -16.47
C PHE A 49 0.99 -2.07 -15.29
N PRO A 50 0.12 -1.69 -14.34
CA PRO A 50 -0.30 -2.62 -13.31
C PRO A 50 -1.06 -3.78 -13.95
N PRO A 51 -0.83 -5.01 -13.48
CA PRO A 51 -1.55 -6.19 -13.95
C PRO A 51 -3.06 -6.11 -13.63
N ASN A 52 -3.88 -6.79 -14.43
CA ASN A 52 -5.34 -6.80 -14.30
C ASN A 52 -5.83 -7.83 -13.26
N TRP A 53 -5.43 -7.67 -12.00
CA TRP A 53 -6.03 -8.41 -10.89
C TRP A 53 -6.62 -7.41 -9.89
N ILE A 54 -7.80 -7.73 -9.39
CA ILE A 54 -8.51 -6.92 -8.41
C ILE A 54 -8.20 -7.48 -7.03
N ARG A 55 -7.94 -6.57 -6.08
CA ARG A 55 -7.80 -6.90 -4.66
C ARG A 55 -8.65 -5.95 -3.84
N THR A 56 -9.73 -6.48 -3.28
CA THR A 56 -10.61 -5.76 -2.35
C THR A 56 -10.26 -6.04 -0.89
N SER A 57 -9.47 -7.09 -0.63
CA SER A 57 -8.99 -7.37 0.72
C SER A 57 -8.03 -6.31 1.26
N LYS A 58 -8.29 -5.87 2.50
CA LYS A 58 -7.56 -4.77 3.14
C LYS A 58 -6.34 -5.25 3.92
N TYR A 59 -6.36 -6.52 4.34
CA TYR A 59 -5.32 -7.11 5.18
C TYR A 59 -4.60 -8.23 4.41
N ASN A 60 -3.32 -8.38 4.71
CA ASN A 60 -2.56 -9.61 4.52
C ASN A 60 -2.43 -10.31 5.88
N PHE A 61 -2.20 -11.64 5.91
CA PHE A 61 -2.09 -12.43 7.14
C PHE A 61 -1.16 -11.78 8.19
N PHE A 62 0.01 -11.31 7.75
CA PHE A 62 1.00 -10.63 8.62
C PHE A 62 0.62 -9.20 9.02
N THR A 63 -0.10 -8.48 8.15
CA THR A 63 -0.48 -7.08 8.41
C THR A 63 -1.80 -6.96 9.16
N PHE A 64 -2.55 -8.06 9.27
CA PHE A 64 -3.88 -8.08 9.87
C PHE A 64 -3.83 -7.58 11.31
N LEU A 65 -3.02 -8.21 12.15
CA LEU A 65 -2.95 -7.90 13.57
C LEU A 65 -2.54 -6.43 13.85
N PRO A 66 -1.38 -5.94 13.37
CA PRO A 66 -0.95 -4.57 13.69
C PRO A 66 -1.90 -3.50 13.13
N LYS A 67 -2.43 -3.70 11.92
CA LYS A 67 -3.32 -2.72 11.27
C LYS A 67 -4.72 -2.73 11.88
N ASN A 68 -5.24 -3.92 12.19
CA ASN A 68 -6.55 -4.06 12.83
C ASN A 68 -6.54 -3.47 14.24
N LEU A 69 -5.52 -3.76 15.07
CA LEU A 69 -5.38 -3.13 16.38
C LEU A 69 -5.27 -1.61 16.27
N TRP A 70 -4.44 -1.10 15.36
CA TRP A 70 -4.31 0.34 15.14
C TRP A 70 -5.64 1.02 14.82
N GLU A 71 -6.44 0.42 13.95
CA GLU A 71 -7.77 0.93 13.59
C GLU A 71 -8.77 0.86 14.75
N GLN A 72 -8.69 -0.18 15.58
CA GLN A 72 -9.53 -0.30 16.76
C GLN A 72 -9.18 0.75 17.84
N PHE A 73 -7.89 0.96 18.14
CA PHE A 73 -7.46 1.91 19.19
C PHE A 73 -7.59 3.39 18.80
N ARG A 74 -7.75 3.70 17.50
CA ARG A 74 -8.12 5.05 17.05
C ARG A 74 -9.55 5.45 17.43
N ARG A 75 -10.39 4.50 17.87
CA ARG A 75 -11.74 4.81 18.36
C ARG A 75 -11.66 5.34 19.79
N ALA A 76 -12.30 6.48 20.05
CA ALA A 76 -12.26 7.15 21.35
C ALA A 76 -12.64 6.24 22.53
N ALA A 77 -13.64 5.36 22.35
CA ALA A 77 -14.05 4.40 23.38
C ALA A 77 -12.93 3.40 23.74
N ASN A 78 -12.28 2.80 22.74
CA ASN A 78 -11.20 1.83 22.97
C ASN A 78 -9.97 2.52 23.60
N LEU A 79 -9.69 3.76 23.22
CA LEU A 79 -8.64 4.57 23.85
C LEU A 79 -8.96 4.91 25.30
N PHE A 80 -10.21 5.29 25.61
CA PHE A 80 -10.65 5.57 26.98
C PHE A 80 -10.46 4.35 27.89
N PHE A 81 -10.93 3.18 27.46
CA PHE A 81 -10.75 1.94 28.23
C PHE A 81 -9.27 1.56 28.36
N LEU A 82 -8.46 1.75 27.31
CA LEU A 82 -7.02 1.51 27.38
C LEU A 82 -6.35 2.42 28.42
N LEU A 83 -6.68 3.71 28.44
CA LEU A 83 -6.15 4.65 29.42
C LEU A 83 -6.59 4.31 30.84
N LEU A 84 -7.84 3.85 31.03
CA LEU A 84 -8.30 3.36 32.34
C LEU A 84 -7.51 2.13 32.81
N VAL A 85 -7.21 1.18 31.91
CA VAL A 85 -6.41 0.00 32.24
C VAL A 85 -4.97 0.40 32.58
N ILE A 86 -4.38 1.32 31.82
CA ILE A 86 -3.03 1.84 32.09
C ILE A 86 -2.99 2.54 33.45
N LEU A 87 -3.98 3.38 33.75
CA LEU A 87 -4.06 4.08 35.03
C LEU A 87 -4.17 3.09 36.20
N GLN A 88 -5.01 2.05 36.06
CA GLN A 88 -5.16 1.02 37.08
C GLN A 88 -3.95 0.09 37.22
N SER A 89 -3.08 0.02 36.20
CA SER A 89 -1.83 -0.76 36.26
C SER A 89 -0.76 -0.10 37.13
N ILE A 90 -0.95 1.18 37.49
CA ILE A 90 -0.10 1.88 38.44
C ILE A 90 -0.61 1.56 39.85
N PRO A 91 0.23 0.96 40.74
CA PRO A 91 -0.22 0.50 42.06
C PRO A 91 -0.89 1.58 42.90
N ASP A 92 -0.45 2.84 42.82
CA ASP A 92 -0.99 3.97 43.57
C ASP A 92 -2.44 4.33 43.19
N TYR A 93 -2.88 3.97 41.98
CA TYR A 93 -4.22 4.24 41.44
C TYR A 93 -5.05 2.96 41.22
N GLN A 94 -4.56 1.81 41.66
CA GLN A 94 -5.22 0.53 41.47
C GLN A 94 -6.46 0.42 42.36
N SER A 95 -7.64 0.22 41.76
CA SER A 95 -8.90 -0.02 42.49
C SER A 95 -9.33 -1.49 42.45
N ILE A 96 -9.06 -2.18 41.34
CA ILE A 96 -9.26 -3.62 41.14
C ILE A 96 -8.03 -4.20 40.41
N ASP A 97 -7.91 -5.53 40.36
CA ASP A 97 -6.83 -6.19 39.61
C ASP A 97 -6.81 -5.67 38.15
N PRO A 98 -5.66 -5.16 37.65
CA PRO A 98 -5.53 -4.64 36.29
C PRO A 98 -5.95 -5.65 35.22
N VAL A 99 -5.77 -6.95 35.45
CA VAL A 99 -6.19 -8.02 34.53
C VAL A 99 -7.72 -8.06 34.45
N VAL A 100 -8.40 -7.94 35.59
CA VAL A 100 -9.86 -7.91 35.65
C VAL A 100 -10.41 -6.63 35.01
N ALA A 101 -9.74 -5.49 35.22
CA ALA A 101 -10.08 -4.23 34.56
C ALA A 101 -9.93 -4.30 33.03
N ALA A 102 -8.94 -5.06 32.53
CA ALA A 102 -8.65 -5.19 31.10
C ALA A 102 -9.58 -6.19 30.37
N LEU A 103 -10.21 -7.12 31.08
CA LEU A 103 -11.05 -8.18 30.48
C LEU A 103 -12.09 -7.66 29.47
N PRO A 104 -12.91 -6.64 29.79
CA PRO A 104 -13.93 -6.15 28.84
C PRO A 104 -13.32 -5.63 27.55
N LEU A 105 -12.20 -4.90 27.65
CA LEU A 105 -11.47 -4.38 26.50
C LEU A 105 -10.92 -5.51 25.63
N ILE A 106 -10.27 -6.50 26.25
CA ILE A 106 -9.69 -7.65 25.54
C ILE A 106 -10.78 -8.43 24.79
N ILE A 107 -11.92 -8.70 25.43
CA ILE A 107 -13.04 -9.43 24.82
C ILE A 107 -13.57 -8.67 23.61
N ILE A 108 -13.87 -7.38 23.75
CA ILE A 108 -14.42 -6.56 22.66
C ILE A 108 -13.43 -6.46 21.49
N VAL A 109 -12.14 -6.22 21.79
CA VAL A 109 -11.09 -6.11 20.76
C VAL A 109 -10.92 -7.42 20.01
N SER A 110 -10.94 -8.54 20.73
CA SER A 110 -10.79 -9.88 20.15
C SER A 110 -11.99 -10.25 19.27
N LEU A 111 -13.22 -10.03 19.74
CA LEU A 111 -14.43 -10.31 18.95
C LEU A 111 -14.47 -9.45 17.68
N THR A 112 -14.11 -8.18 17.79
CA THR A 112 -14.04 -7.27 16.63
C THR A 112 -12.98 -7.73 15.64
N ALA A 113 -11.80 -8.11 16.12
CA ALA A 113 -10.75 -8.64 15.26
C ALA A 113 -11.19 -9.92 14.55
N ILE A 114 -11.78 -10.88 15.25
CA ILE A 114 -12.27 -12.13 14.63
C ILE A 114 -13.29 -11.83 13.52
N LYS A 115 -14.25 -10.94 13.79
CA LYS A 115 -15.25 -10.52 12.81
C LYS A 115 -14.59 -9.91 11.57
N ASP A 116 -13.70 -8.94 11.76
CA ASP A 116 -13.01 -8.24 10.67
C ASP A 116 -12.13 -9.20 9.85
N GLY A 117 -11.46 -10.15 10.52
CA GLY A 117 -10.64 -11.17 9.88
C GLY A 117 -11.48 -12.13 9.04
N PHE A 118 -12.63 -12.58 9.54
CA PHE A 118 -13.55 -13.43 8.79
C PHE A 118 -14.11 -12.71 7.56
N GLU A 119 -14.50 -11.44 7.71
CA GLU A 119 -14.98 -10.64 6.59
C GLU A 119 -13.91 -10.46 5.52
N ASP A 120 -12.66 -10.18 5.91
CA ASP A 120 -11.56 -10.01 4.96
C ASP A 120 -11.17 -11.34 4.29
N TRP A 121 -11.27 -12.48 4.99
CA TRP A 121 -11.09 -13.80 4.38
C TRP A 121 -12.13 -14.08 3.29
N LYS A 122 -13.40 -13.75 3.54
CA LYS A 122 -14.45 -13.87 2.53
C LYS A 122 -14.16 -13.02 1.30
N ARG A 123 -13.61 -11.81 1.48
CA ARG A 123 -13.19 -10.94 0.37
C ARG A 123 -12.05 -11.56 -0.44
N HIS A 124 -11.04 -12.15 0.20
CA HIS A 124 -9.97 -12.86 -0.50
C HIS A 124 -10.50 -14.00 -1.38
N LYS A 125 -11.46 -14.79 -0.86
CA LYS A 125 -12.07 -15.86 -1.64
C LYS A 125 -12.82 -15.30 -2.86
N SER A 126 -13.61 -14.25 -2.67
CA SER A 126 -14.33 -13.59 -3.76
C SER A 126 -13.40 -13.00 -4.82
N ASP A 127 -12.32 -12.34 -4.41
CA ASP A 127 -11.31 -11.80 -5.32
C ASP A 127 -10.65 -12.91 -6.15
N GLN A 128 -10.36 -14.07 -5.54
CA GLN A 128 -9.83 -15.24 -6.26
C GLN A 128 -10.81 -15.79 -7.29
N GLU A 129 -12.10 -15.85 -6.98
CA GLU A 129 -13.13 -16.30 -7.93
C GLU A 129 -13.21 -15.36 -9.14
N VAL A 130 -13.24 -14.05 -8.92
CA VAL A 130 -13.33 -13.04 -9.98
C VAL A 130 -12.08 -13.01 -10.86
N ASN A 131 -10.89 -13.04 -10.26
CA ASN A 131 -9.63 -12.96 -11.00
C ASN A 131 -9.35 -14.20 -11.87
N ASN A 132 -9.98 -15.33 -11.57
CA ASN A 132 -9.80 -16.59 -12.32
C ASN A 132 -10.92 -16.85 -13.35
N LEU A 133 -11.81 -15.87 -13.59
CA LEU A 133 -12.85 -15.99 -14.61
C LEU A 133 -12.23 -16.10 -16.01
N ARG A 134 -12.78 -17.01 -16.83
CA ARG A 134 -12.34 -17.18 -18.22
C ARG A 134 -12.87 -16.02 -19.07
N VAL A 135 -11.96 -15.36 -19.78
CA VAL A 135 -12.29 -14.31 -20.74
C VAL A 135 -11.83 -14.71 -22.14
N LYS A 136 -12.61 -14.35 -23.17
CA LYS A 136 -12.19 -14.49 -24.56
C LYS A 136 -11.21 -13.36 -24.87
N ARG A 137 -9.99 -13.69 -25.25
CA ARG A 137 -8.98 -12.77 -25.74
C ARG A 137 -8.79 -12.97 -27.24
N LEU A 138 -8.51 -11.89 -27.96
CA LEU A 138 -8.06 -11.98 -29.34
C LEU A 138 -6.70 -12.70 -29.32
N HIS A 139 -6.61 -13.81 -30.06
CA HIS A 139 -5.38 -14.58 -30.24
C HIS A 139 -4.84 -14.36 -31.64
#